data_AF-A0A7S2VT44-F1
#
_entry.id   AF-A0A7S2VT44-F1
#
_cell.length_a   1.000
_cell.length_b   1.000
_cell.length_c   1.000
_cell.angle_alpha   90.00
_cell.angle_beta   90.00
_cell.angle_gamma   90.00
#
_symmetry.space_group_name_H-M   'P 1'
#
loop_
_entity.id
_entity.type
_entity.pdbx_description
1 polymer ?
#
loop_
_entity_poly.entity_id
_entity_poly.type
_entity_poly.pdbx_seq_one_letter_code
_entity_poly.pdbx_strand_id
1 'polypeptide(L)'
;EGGAPAGQAAPGAPSVAAGEAPHAAGGDAAAGEGAGQEAEEEQDPRKRPENWGMSVRDFKDFYASVEQDLKAYCKDHWLTFATGECVHVCRKGASCPFGDHNGVCYACDQSSFKADALMDLKPNMHTIVARYVKPMTKAAGTCYALMKYPQGNKITHFVTHTWEEEFGDFVWTLQTALSPDDVVWVCSFALNQNADIKQAISGELLDSPFAVALRHAVKQLVVLDRGLVVPRRSWCAYELAIAGQFAIPTFLWPSRHSDMEQLQREVDALDMRDATASKPEDQARIRDAIERGSGGGYAKLNGRLRDTMHLTLRFHQEATSKVNELTRMIEDAQASGDTARRLALEESRRQEMKSLEDHEAMRQRDAYYKERCAALEAE
;
A
#
# COMPACT_ATOMS: atom_id res chain seq x y z
N GLU A 1 -1.73 -38.57 43.69
CA GLU A 1 -1.64 -38.36 45.16
C GLU A 1 -1.34 -36.88 45.36
N GLY A 2 -2.33 -36.00 45.50
CA GLY A 2 -3.01 -35.63 46.75
C GLY A 2 -2.22 -34.48 47.41
N GLY A 3 -2.71 -33.26 47.66
CA GLY A 3 -4.03 -32.66 47.57
C GLY A 3 -3.93 -31.16 47.90
N ALA A 4 -5.04 -30.45 47.70
CA ALA A 4 -5.26 -29.04 48.06
C ALA A 4 -5.24 -28.80 49.59
N PRO A 5 -5.30 -27.53 50.01
CA PRO A 5 -6.46 -27.18 50.84
C PRO A 5 -7.12 -25.83 50.49
N ALA A 6 -8.39 -25.78 50.87
CA ALA A 6 -9.33 -24.67 50.79
C ALA A 6 -9.53 -23.98 52.15
N GLY A 7 -10.19 -22.81 52.13
CA GLY A 7 -10.80 -22.12 53.27
C GLY A 7 -10.38 -20.64 53.35
N GLN A 8 -11.22 -19.64 53.65
CA GLN A 8 -12.58 -19.56 54.17
C GLN A 8 -13.15 -18.15 53.88
N ALA A 9 -14.47 -17.99 54.05
CA ALA A 9 -15.28 -16.84 53.66
C ALA A 9 -15.75 -15.95 54.83
N ALA A 10 -16.12 -14.71 54.46
CA ALA A 10 -17.19 -13.82 54.99
C ALA A 10 -17.04 -13.20 56.41
N PRO A 11 -17.90 -12.23 56.86
CA PRO A 11 -19.05 -11.56 56.20
C PRO A 11 -19.15 -10.01 56.45
N GLY A 12 -20.17 -9.35 55.87
CA GLY A 12 -20.64 -8.05 56.37
C GLY A 12 -21.62 -7.29 55.47
N ALA A 13 -22.94 -7.48 55.70
CA ALA A 13 -24.02 -6.63 55.20
C ALA A 13 -24.78 -6.00 56.39
N PRO A 14 -25.45 -4.84 56.18
CA PRO A 14 -26.90 -4.71 56.47
C PRO A 14 -27.64 -3.98 55.33
N SER A 15 -28.86 -4.35 54.88
CA SER A 15 -30.21 -4.23 55.50
C SER A 15 -30.62 -2.77 55.73
N VAL A 16 -31.77 -2.18 55.36
CA VAL A 16 -33.16 -2.58 54.98
C VAL A 16 -33.79 -1.37 54.22
N ALA A 17 -34.78 -1.56 53.34
CA ALA A 17 -36.11 -0.91 53.45
C ALA A 17 -37.00 -1.19 52.21
N ALA A 18 -38.21 -1.65 52.47
CA ALA A 18 -39.26 -1.98 51.53
C ALA A 18 -40.14 -0.76 51.18
N GLY A 19 -40.84 -0.83 50.03
CA GLY A 19 -41.90 0.12 49.67
C GLY A 19 -42.57 -0.19 48.34
N GLU A 20 -43.64 -0.99 48.42
CA GLU A 20 -44.90 -0.89 47.66
C GLU A 20 -44.91 -0.93 46.11
N ALA A 21 -45.59 -1.96 45.57
CA ALA A 21 -46.20 -1.97 44.23
C ALA A 21 -47.54 -1.21 44.27
N PRO A 22 -48.04 -0.68 43.13
CA PRO A 22 -49.02 -1.49 42.41
C PRO A 22 -49.11 -1.30 40.88
N HIS A 23 -49.79 -2.27 40.27
CA HIS A 23 -50.60 -2.21 39.03
C HIS A 23 -49.94 -2.01 37.66
N ALA A 24 -49.84 -3.16 36.97
CA ALA A 24 -50.15 -3.44 35.57
C ALA A 24 -50.61 -2.29 34.66
N ALA A 25 -49.85 -2.08 33.58
CA ALA A 25 -50.39 -1.80 32.25
C ALA A 25 -49.45 -2.46 31.23
N GLY A 26 -50.00 -3.34 30.39
CA GLY A 26 -49.30 -3.92 29.25
C GLY A 26 -49.03 -2.87 28.18
N GLY A 27 -47.84 -2.90 27.62
CA GLY A 27 -47.44 -2.10 26.46
C GLY A 27 -46.31 -2.83 25.74
N ASP A 28 -46.49 -3.01 24.44
CA ASP A 28 -45.65 -3.76 23.52
C ASP A 28 -44.15 -3.44 23.64
N ALA A 29 -43.34 -4.48 23.88
CA ALA A 29 -41.89 -4.43 23.77
C ALA A 29 -41.46 -5.41 22.66
N ALA A 30 -41.55 -4.96 21.41
CA ALA A 30 -40.98 -5.62 20.24
C ALA A 30 -40.48 -4.56 19.24
N ALA A 31 -39.56 -3.71 19.68
CA ALA A 31 -38.78 -2.81 18.83
C ALA A 31 -37.53 -2.37 19.60
N GLY A 32 -36.47 -3.18 19.54
CA GLY A 32 -35.23 -2.86 20.27
C GLY A 32 -33.98 -3.63 19.86
N GLU A 33 -34.07 -4.65 19.00
CA GLU A 33 -32.92 -5.50 18.66
C GLU A 33 -32.18 -5.07 17.36
N GLY A 34 -32.71 -4.10 16.60
CA GLY A 34 -32.09 -3.66 15.33
C GLY A 34 -31.01 -2.58 15.44
N ALA A 35 -31.11 -1.68 16.42
CA ALA A 35 -30.22 -0.51 16.50
C ALA A 35 -28.81 -0.83 17.04
N GLY A 36 -28.64 -1.96 17.74
CA GLY A 36 -27.35 -2.40 18.26
C GLY A 36 -26.46 -3.08 17.21
N GLN A 37 -27.06 -3.81 16.26
CA GLN A 37 -26.31 -4.52 15.21
C GLN A 37 -25.74 -3.57 14.16
N GLU A 38 -26.48 -2.54 13.75
CA GLU A 38 -25.97 -1.53 12.80
C GLU A 38 -24.78 -0.74 13.37
N ALA A 39 -24.80 -0.43 14.67
CA ALA A 39 -23.72 0.31 15.34
C ALA A 39 -22.45 -0.53 15.59
N GLU A 40 -22.57 -1.85 15.77
CA GLU A 40 -21.43 -2.78 15.83
C GLU A 40 -20.87 -3.09 14.43
N GLU A 41 -21.72 -3.19 13.42
CA GLU A 41 -21.30 -3.45 12.04
C GLU A 41 -20.53 -2.27 11.43
N GLU A 42 -20.84 -1.05 11.84
CA GLU A 42 -20.11 0.18 11.48
C GLU A 42 -18.67 0.25 12.04
N GLN A 43 -18.36 -0.59 13.04
CA GLN A 43 -17.04 -0.61 13.69
C GLN A 43 -16.10 -1.69 13.16
N ASP A 44 -16.54 -2.64 12.32
CA ASP A 44 -15.67 -3.74 11.84
C ASP A 44 -14.55 -3.20 10.91
N PRO A 45 -13.26 -3.22 11.35
CA PRO A 45 -12.17 -2.71 10.53
C PRO A 45 -12.00 -3.49 9.22
N ARG A 46 -12.48 -4.74 9.13
CA ARG A 46 -12.43 -5.58 7.92
C ARG A 46 -13.36 -5.10 6.81
N LYS A 47 -14.26 -4.15 7.09
CA LYS A 47 -15.15 -3.51 6.10
C LYS A 47 -14.70 -2.10 5.74
N ARG A 48 -13.55 -1.66 6.25
CA ARG A 48 -13.07 -0.27 6.15
C ARG A 48 -11.68 -0.20 5.51
N PRO A 49 -11.59 -0.30 4.16
CA PRO A 49 -10.32 -0.29 3.43
C PRO A 49 -9.42 0.91 3.73
N GLU A 50 -10.01 2.05 4.08
CA GLU A 50 -9.29 3.26 4.51
C GLU A 50 -8.54 3.09 5.84
N ASN A 51 -8.82 2.01 6.57
CA ASN A 51 -8.13 1.63 7.81
C ASN A 51 -7.15 0.47 7.62
N TRP A 52 -6.86 0.03 6.39
CA TRP A 52 -5.90 -1.06 6.13
C TRP A 52 -4.49 -0.54 5.88
N GLY A 53 -4.07 0.43 6.69
CA GLY A 53 -2.78 1.10 6.57
C GLY A 53 -1.67 0.46 7.40
N MET A 54 -0.43 0.69 6.97
CA MET A 54 0.78 0.43 7.74
C MET A 54 1.67 1.67 7.71
N SER A 55 2.39 1.96 8.79
CA SER A 55 3.31 3.09 8.78
C SER A 55 4.52 2.83 7.88
N VAL A 56 5.14 3.88 7.35
CA VAL A 56 6.40 3.76 6.59
C VAL A 56 7.49 3.07 7.43
N ARG A 57 7.52 3.33 8.75
CA ARG A 57 8.40 2.62 9.69
C ARG A 57 8.16 1.11 9.66
N ASP A 58 6.90 0.66 9.61
CA ASP A 58 6.59 -0.77 9.56
C ASP A 58 7.14 -1.45 8.30
N PHE A 59 7.10 -0.78 7.14
CA PHE A 59 7.67 -1.30 5.90
C PHE A 59 9.19 -1.42 6.00
N LYS A 60 9.85 -0.41 6.58
CA LYS A 60 11.29 -0.43 6.84
C LYS A 60 11.65 -1.60 7.76
N ASP A 61 10.96 -1.73 8.89
CA ASP A 61 11.24 -2.77 9.89
C ASP A 61 10.95 -4.17 9.33
N PHE A 62 9.85 -4.31 8.60
CA PHE A 62 9.53 -5.53 7.87
C PHE A 62 10.64 -5.90 6.89
N TYR A 63 11.08 -4.98 6.03
CA TYR A 63 12.15 -5.24 5.07
C TYR A 63 13.46 -5.62 5.75
N ALA A 64 13.88 -4.86 6.76
CA ALA A 64 15.08 -5.15 7.53
C ALA A 64 15.06 -6.56 8.15
N SER A 65 13.88 -7.04 8.56
CA SER A 65 13.72 -8.38 9.12
C SER A 65 13.83 -9.52 8.09
N VAL A 66 13.59 -9.26 6.80
CA VAL A 66 13.57 -10.29 5.76
C VAL A 66 14.62 -10.11 4.67
N GLU A 67 15.34 -8.99 4.63
CA GLU A 67 16.21 -8.62 3.51
C GLU A 67 17.26 -9.69 3.19
N GLN A 68 17.99 -10.16 4.22
CA GLN A 68 19.04 -11.15 4.04
C GLN A 68 18.48 -12.50 3.56
N ASP A 69 17.38 -12.96 4.17
CA ASP A 69 16.70 -14.21 3.75
C ASP A 69 16.16 -14.10 2.33
N LEU A 70 15.51 -12.98 2.00
CA LEU A 70 14.96 -12.71 0.67
C LEU A 70 16.04 -12.75 -0.40
N LYS A 71 17.16 -12.05 -0.19
CA LYS A 71 18.29 -12.04 -1.14
C LYS A 71 18.90 -13.43 -1.30
N ALA A 72 19.10 -14.15 -0.20
CA ALA A 72 19.63 -15.51 -0.24
C ALA A 72 18.68 -16.47 -0.97
N TYR A 73 17.38 -16.35 -0.70
CA TYR A 73 16.35 -17.17 -1.34
C TYR A 73 16.28 -16.92 -2.84
N CYS A 74 16.21 -15.66 -3.28
CA CYS A 74 16.21 -15.29 -4.70
C CYS A 74 17.46 -15.79 -5.45
N LYS A 75 18.63 -15.79 -4.81
CA LYS A 75 19.87 -16.31 -5.40
C LYS A 75 19.82 -17.82 -5.68
N ASP A 76 19.13 -18.57 -4.81
CA ASP A 76 19.07 -20.03 -4.87
C ASP A 76 17.82 -20.57 -5.59
N HIS A 77 17.00 -19.69 -6.18
CA HIS A 77 15.76 -20.07 -6.86
C HIS A 77 15.62 -19.41 -8.23
N TRP A 78 14.88 -20.08 -9.09
CA TRP A 78 14.33 -19.50 -10.31
C TRP A 78 12.81 -19.33 -10.17
N LEU A 79 12.23 -18.66 -11.14
CA LEU A 79 10.82 -18.47 -11.34
C LEU A 79 10.42 -19.10 -12.67
N THR A 80 9.27 -19.77 -12.69
CA THR A 80 8.58 -20.13 -13.93
C THR A 80 7.08 -19.97 -13.76
N PHE A 81 6.35 -19.92 -14.88
CA PHE A 81 4.90 -19.89 -14.88
C PHE A 81 4.37 -21.21 -15.40
N ALA A 82 3.84 -22.04 -14.51
CA ALA A 82 3.18 -23.30 -14.85
C ALA A 82 1.68 -23.13 -14.64
N THR A 83 0.88 -23.46 -15.66
CA THR A 83 -0.60 -23.37 -15.59
C THR A 83 -1.12 -21.98 -15.17
N GLY A 84 -0.38 -20.91 -15.48
CA GLY A 84 -0.73 -19.53 -15.10
C GLY A 84 -0.39 -19.17 -13.64
N GLU A 85 0.25 -20.07 -12.90
CA GLU A 85 0.72 -19.84 -11.54
C GLU A 85 2.23 -19.67 -11.49
N CYS A 86 2.66 -18.78 -10.60
CA CYS A 86 4.06 -18.56 -10.27
C CYS A 86 4.58 -19.77 -9.47
N VAL A 87 5.56 -20.49 -10.02
CA VAL A 87 6.22 -21.63 -9.36
C VAL A 87 7.69 -21.31 -9.17
N HIS A 88 8.17 -21.47 -7.94
CA HIS A 88 9.57 -21.25 -7.61
C HIS A 88 10.34 -22.55 -7.86
N VAL A 89 11.44 -22.50 -8.62
CA VAL A 89 12.22 -23.70 -8.94
C VAL A 89 13.53 -23.65 -8.16
N CYS A 90 13.76 -24.64 -7.30
CA CYS A 90 14.94 -24.67 -6.45
C CYS A 90 16.20 -25.02 -7.25
N ARG A 91 17.25 -24.19 -7.13
CA ARG A 91 18.55 -24.46 -7.78
C ARG A 91 19.32 -25.60 -7.12
N LYS A 92 19.02 -25.89 -5.86
CA LYS A 92 19.78 -26.80 -4.98
C LYS A 92 19.07 -28.14 -4.72
N GLY A 93 17.84 -28.32 -5.20
CA GLY A 93 17.05 -29.53 -4.97
C GLY A 93 17.00 -29.93 -3.49
N ALA A 94 17.31 -31.20 -3.18
CA ALA A 94 17.32 -31.71 -1.81
C ALA A 94 18.34 -31.03 -0.87
N SER A 95 19.34 -30.31 -1.42
CA SER A 95 20.34 -29.57 -0.63
C SER A 95 19.95 -28.10 -0.36
N CYS A 96 18.71 -27.73 -0.65
CA CYS A 96 18.22 -26.38 -0.41
C CYS A 96 18.25 -26.03 1.10
N PRO A 97 18.90 -24.93 1.51
CA PRO A 97 18.95 -24.52 2.91
C PRO A 97 17.58 -24.02 3.43
N PHE A 98 16.60 -23.83 2.54
CA PHE A 98 15.29 -23.26 2.88
C PHE A 98 14.22 -24.31 3.20
N GLY A 99 14.57 -25.58 3.37
CA GLY A 99 13.67 -26.61 3.90
C GLY A 99 12.33 -26.70 3.16
N ASP A 100 11.22 -26.39 3.85
CA ASP A 100 9.85 -26.38 3.31
C ASP A 100 9.51 -25.11 2.51
N HIS A 101 10.50 -24.26 2.26
CA HIS A 101 10.41 -22.99 1.54
C HIS A 101 9.35 -22.04 2.14
N ASN A 102 9.07 -22.15 3.45
CA ASN A 102 8.04 -21.40 4.17
C ASN A 102 6.64 -21.53 3.52
N GLY A 103 6.33 -22.68 2.92
CA GLY A 103 5.02 -22.93 2.31
C GLY A 103 4.77 -22.24 0.97
N VAL A 104 5.81 -21.66 0.35
CA VAL A 104 5.75 -21.19 -1.04
C VAL A 104 5.50 -22.37 -1.98
N CYS A 105 4.80 -22.20 -3.09
CA CYS A 105 4.70 -23.23 -4.13
C CYS A 105 6.06 -23.38 -4.84
N TYR A 106 6.69 -24.55 -4.74
CA TYR A 106 8.00 -24.79 -5.33
C TYR A 106 8.16 -26.16 -5.99
N ALA A 107 9.11 -26.26 -6.91
CA ALA A 107 9.57 -27.49 -7.54
C ALA A 107 11.06 -27.73 -7.25
N CYS A 108 11.40 -28.95 -6.83
CA CYS A 108 12.79 -29.37 -6.58
C CYS A 108 13.50 -29.92 -7.83
N ASP A 109 12.73 -30.32 -8.83
CA ASP A 109 13.26 -30.97 -10.04
C ASP A 109 13.28 -29.98 -11.21
N GLN A 110 14.49 -29.60 -11.60
CA GLN A 110 14.73 -28.70 -12.74
C GLN A 110 14.51 -29.40 -14.08
N SER A 111 14.64 -30.74 -14.14
CA SER A 111 14.56 -31.49 -15.40
C SER A 111 13.17 -31.47 -16.02
N SER A 112 12.16 -31.14 -15.21
CA SER A 112 10.77 -30.95 -15.62
C SER A 112 10.52 -29.62 -16.37
N PHE A 113 11.50 -28.71 -16.43
CA PHE A 113 11.36 -27.39 -17.06
C PHE A 113 12.37 -27.18 -18.19
N LYS A 114 11.94 -26.52 -19.27
CA LYS A 114 12.87 -26.09 -20.31
C LYS A 114 13.74 -24.95 -19.78
N ALA A 115 15.04 -24.99 -20.09
CA ALA A 115 16.00 -24.01 -19.55
C ALA A 115 15.67 -22.56 -19.93
N ASP A 116 15.05 -22.33 -21.09
CA ASP A 116 14.61 -21.01 -21.57
C ASP A 116 13.32 -20.51 -20.89
N ALA A 117 12.61 -21.38 -20.17
CA ALA A 117 11.40 -21.03 -19.41
C ALA A 117 11.69 -20.66 -17.94
N LEU A 118 12.96 -20.72 -17.51
CA LEU A 118 13.39 -20.40 -16.16
C LEU A 118 13.94 -18.97 -16.11
N MET A 119 13.38 -18.15 -15.23
CA MET A 119 13.79 -16.77 -15.02
C MET A 119 14.44 -16.64 -13.64
N ASP A 120 15.36 -15.67 -13.48
CA ASP A 120 15.87 -15.33 -12.15
C ASP A 120 14.72 -14.84 -11.26
N LEU A 121 14.61 -15.41 -10.06
CA LEU A 121 13.64 -14.94 -9.07
C LEU A 121 14.13 -13.61 -8.51
N LYS A 122 13.32 -12.56 -8.65
CA LYS A 122 13.66 -11.22 -8.17
C LYS A 122 13.16 -10.97 -6.75
N PRO A 123 13.84 -10.15 -5.94
CA PRO A 123 13.38 -9.74 -4.61
C PRO A 123 12.29 -8.65 -4.69
N ASN A 124 11.25 -8.88 -5.49
CA ASN A 124 10.16 -7.94 -5.76
C ASN A 124 8.89 -8.26 -4.93
N MET A 125 7.81 -7.51 -5.15
CA MET A 125 6.58 -7.66 -4.37
C MET A 125 5.93 -9.05 -4.53
N HIS A 126 6.07 -9.70 -5.70
CA HIS A 126 5.58 -11.07 -5.90
C HIS A 126 6.24 -12.04 -4.92
N THR A 127 7.57 -11.97 -4.79
CA THR A 127 8.32 -12.83 -3.87
C THR A 127 7.99 -12.50 -2.41
N ILE A 128 7.86 -11.22 -2.07
CA ILE A 128 7.45 -10.80 -0.72
C ILE A 128 6.09 -11.39 -0.33
N VAL A 129 5.12 -11.29 -1.22
CA VAL A 129 3.77 -11.78 -0.96
C VAL A 129 3.76 -13.30 -0.82
N ALA A 130 4.41 -14.01 -1.75
CA ALA A 130 4.43 -15.46 -1.74
C ALA A 130 5.15 -16.03 -0.52
N ARG A 131 6.32 -15.48 -0.16
CA ARG A 131 7.21 -16.04 0.85
C ARG A 131 6.93 -15.58 2.28
N TYR A 132 6.39 -14.38 2.46
CA TYR A 132 6.22 -13.81 3.79
C TYR A 132 4.78 -13.41 4.08
N VAL A 133 4.16 -12.58 3.25
CA VAL A 133 2.82 -12.04 3.55
C VAL A 133 1.79 -13.16 3.65
N LYS A 134 1.68 -14.02 2.62
CA LYS A 134 0.71 -15.12 2.60
C LYS A 134 0.92 -16.09 3.78
N PRO A 135 2.13 -16.64 4.02
CA PRO A 135 2.36 -17.54 5.15
C PRO A 135 2.06 -16.89 6.51
N MET A 136 2.50 -15.65 6.74
CA MET A 136 2.29 -14.95 8.01
C MET A 136 0.82 -14.69 8.30
N THR A 137 0.02 -14.38 7.28
CA THR A 137 -1.40 -14.04 7.47
C THR A 137 -2.36 -15.21 7.34
N LYS A 138 -1.89 -16.39 6.90
CA LYS A 138 -2.73 -17.56 6.63
C LYS A 138 -3.55 -17.99 7.85
N ALA A 139 -2.93 -18.07 9.03
CA ALA A 139 -3.62 -18.48 10.25
C ALA A 139 -4.62 -17.41 10.75
N ALA A 140 -4.32 -16.13 10.54
CA ALA A 140 -5.18 -15.03 10.95
C ALA A 140 -6.37 -14.81 9.99
N GLY A 141 -6.30 -15.33 8.76
CA GLY A 141 -7.38 -15.21 7.77
C GLY A 141 -7.67 -13.77 7.33
N THR A 142 -6.71 -12.85 7.46
CA THR A 142 -6.88 -11.42 7.17
C THR A 142 -5.68 -10.85 6.38
N CYS A 143 -5.71 -9.57 6.04
CA CYS A 143 -4.56 -8.90 5.41
C CYS A 143 -3.45 -8.60 6.43
N TYR A 144 -2.24 -8.31 5.96
CA TYR A 144 -1.10 -8.06 6.85
C TYR A 144 -1.32 -6.79 7.69
N ALA A 145 -1.89 -5.74 7.09
CA ALA A 145 -2.20 -4.50 7.78
C ALA A 145 -3.12 -4.73 8.99
N LEU A 146 -4.23 -5.47 8.83
CA LEU A 146 -5.15 -5.79 9.92
C LEU A 146 -4.61 -6.84 10.90
N MET A 147 -3.74 -7.75 10.45
CA MET A 147 -3.02 -8.65 11.36
C MET A 147 -2.14 -7.85 12.33
N LYS A 148 -1.48 -6.80 11.84
CA LYS A 148 -0.63 -5.91 12.65
C LYS A 148 -1.44 -4.89 13.46
N TYR A 149 -2.52 -4.37 12.89
CA TYR A 149 -3.42 -3.40 13.51
C TYR A 149 -4.86 -3.94 13.52
N PRO A 150 -5.24 -4.80 14.50
CA PRO A 150 -6.56 -5.42 14.52
C PRO A 150 -7.74 -4.44 14.58
N GLN A 151 -7.51 -3.25 15.14
CA GLN A 151 -8.50 -2.15 15.21
C GLN A 151 -8.50 -1.26 13.95
N GLY A 152 -7.65 -1.57 12.96
CA GLY A 152 -7.39 -0.72 11.81
C GLY A 152 -6.40 0.41 12.11
N ASN A 153 -5.79 0.93 11.04
CA ASN A 153 -4.89 2.07 11.06
C ASN A 153 -5.20 2.97 9.87
N LYS A 154 -5.79 4.14 10.14
CA LYS A 154 -6.32 5.04 9.12
C LYS A 154 -5.21 5.58 8.23
N ILE A 155 -5.40 5.46 6.93
CA ILE A 155 -4.39 5.85 5.95
C ILE A 155 -4.30 7.37 5.82
N THR A 156 -3.09 7.82 5.54
CA THR A 156 -2.77 9.18 5.13
C THR A 156 -2.46 9.23 3.64
N HIS A 157 -1.80 8.20 3.11
CA HIS A 157 -1.38 8.11 1.72
C HIS A 157 -1.87 6.83 1.07
N PHE A 158 -2.30 6.94 -0.19
CA PHE A 158 -2.51 5.78 -1.06
C PHE A 158 -1.28 5.59 -1.95
N VAL A 159 -0.74 4.38 -2.01
CA VAL A 159 0.47 4.09 -2.79
C VAL A 159 0.13 3.29 -4.04
N THR A 160 0.28 3.93 -5.19
CA THR A 160 0.23 3.28 -6.51
C THR A 160 1.64 2.80 -6.87
N HIS A 161 1.79 1.49 -7.10
CA HIS A 161 3.10 0.88 -7.38
C HIS A 161 2.97 -0.35 -8.29
N THR A 162 4.09 -0.80 -8.86
CA THR A 162 4.17 -2.07 -9.59
C THR A 162 4.67 -3.18 -8.67
N TRP A 163 4.28 -4.42 -8.94
CA TRP A 163 4.78 -5.57 -8.21
C TRP A 163 6.15 -6.07 -8.72
N GLU A 164 6.57 -5.54 -9.88
CA GLU A 164 7.82 -5.91 -10.56
C GLU A 164 9.06 -5.22 -9.96
N GLU A 165 8.88 -4.10 -9.26
CA GLU A 165 9.96 -3.36 -8.63
C GLU A 165 10.59 -4.17 -7.48
N GLU A 166 11.91 -4.08 -7.34
CA GLU A 166 12.59 -4.64 -6.18
C GLU A 166 12.04 -4.02 -4.89
N PHE A 167 11.68 -4.87 -3.94
CA PHE A 167 11.01 -4.42 -2.72
C PHE A 167 11.90 -3.48 -1.87
N GLY A 168 13.21 -3.66 -1.92
CA GLY A 168 14.15 -2.74 -1.28
C GLY A 168 14.14 -1.33 -1.88
N ASP A 169 14.04 -1.21 -3.21
CA ASP A 169 13.93 0.08 -3.89
C ASP A 169 12.56 0.73 -3.60
N PHE A 170 11.49 -0.07 -3.55
CA PHE A 170 10.15 0.38 -3.12
C PHE A 170 10.17 0.95 -1.68
N VAL A 171 10.72 0.20 -0.71
CA VAL A 171 10.79 0.64 0.70
C VAL A 171 11.68 1.87 0.83
N TRP A 172 12.81 1.93 0.13
CA TRP A 172 13.65 3.13 0.08
C TRP A 172 12.87 4.34 -0.43
N THR A 173 12.04 4.16 -1.46
CA THR A 173 11.22 5.24 -2.01
C THR A 173 10.23 5.75 -0.97
N LEU A 174 9.51 4.87 -0.27
CA LEU A 174 8.62 5.27 0.82
C LEU A 174 9.36 6.07 1.90
N GLN A 175 10.53 5.60 2.32
CA GLN A 175 11.33 6.26 3.36
C GLN A 175 11.88 7.64 2.94
N THR A 176 12.06 7.84 1.63
CA THR A 176 12.61 9.09 1.11
C THR A 176 11.49 10.09 0.84
N ALA A 177 10.34 9.61 0.38
CA ALA A 177 9.19 10.43 0.00
C ALA A 177 8.27 10.78 1.17
N LEU A 178 8.31 10.05 2.30
CA LEU A 178 7.32 10.16 3.36
C LEU A 178 7.94 10.18 4.76
N SER A 179 7.18 10.66 5.74
CA SER A 179 7.53 10.57 7.15
C SER A 179 7.46 9.11 7.63
N PRO A 180 8.34 8.68 8.56
CA PRO A 180 8.26 7.34 9.16
C PRO A 180 6.90 7.00 9.79
N ASP A 181 6.17 8.01 10.28
CA ASP A 181 4.86 7.85 10.92
C ASP A 181 3.68 8.00 9.95
N ASP A 182 3.93 8.34 8.68
CA ASP A 182 2.87 8.35 7.67
C ASP A 182 2.33 6.94 7.46
N VAL A 183 1.01 6.83 7.47
CA VAL A 183 0.29 5.55 7.28
C VAL A 183 -0.07 5.41 5.81
N VAL A 184 0.45 4.36 5.17
CA VAL A 184 0.31 4.13 3.74
C VAL A 184 -0.56 2.91 3.47
N TRP A 185 -1.38 2.99 2.43
CA TRP A 185 -2.11 1.86 1.86
C TRP A 185 -1.29 1.25 0.71
N VAL A 186 -0.89 -0.02 0.84
CA VAL A 186 -0.14 -0.76 -0.19
C VAL A 186 -0.87 -2.07 -0.47
N CYS A 187 -1.28 -2.27 -1.73
CA CYS A 187 -2.22 -3.33 -2.11
C CYS A 187 -1.80 -4.74 -1.65
N SER A 188 -0.50 -5.05 -1.68
CA SER A 188 0.05 -6.35 -1.28
C SER A 188 -0.05 -6.64 0.23
N PHE A 189 -0.13 -5.60 1.07
CA PHE A 189 -0.24 -5.72 2.53
C PHE A 189 -1.65 -5.42 3.04
N ALA A 190 -2.38 -4.55 2.33
CA ALA A 190 -3.72 -4.12 2.70
C ALA A 190 -4.81 -5.11 2.26
N LEU A 191 -4.63 -5.81 1.13
CA LEU A 191 -5.60 -6.84 0.70
C LEU A 191 -5.27 -8.19 1.33
N ASN A 192 -6.31 -8.99 1.62
CA ASN A 192 -6.13 -10.35 2.09
C ASN A 192 -5.59 -11.24 0.96
N GLN A 193 -4.28 -11.45 0.96
CA GLN A 193 -3.58 -12.22 -0.08
C GLN A 193 -3.91 -13.72 -0.08
N ASN A 194 -4.54 -14.24 0.99
CA ASN A 194 -4.99 -15.62 1.06
C ASN A 194 -6.46 -15.79 0.62
N ALA A 195 -7.21 -14.70 0.44
CA ALA A 195 -8.59 -14.74 -0.04
C ALA A 195 -8.66 -14.71 -1.58
N ASP A 196 -9.85 -14.91 -2.12
CA ASP A 196 -10.10 -14.66 -3.54
C ASP A 196 -10.20 -13.15 -3.81
N ILE A 197 -9.04 -12.54 -4.08
CA ILE A 197 -8.94 -11.11 -4.44
C ILE A 197 -9.82 -10.79 -5.65
N LYS A 198 -10.06 -11.76 -6.56
CA LYS A 198 -10.89 -11.53 -7.75
C LYS A 198 -12.32 -11.23 -7.33
N GLN A 199 -12.84 -11.94 -6.35
CA GLN A 199 -14.17 -11.69 -5.78
C GLN A 199 -14.22 -10.32 -5.08
N ALA A 200 -13.16 -9.91 -4.39
CA ALA A 200 -13.09 -8.61 -3.74
C ALA A 200 -13.12 -7.41 -4.72
N ILE A 201 -12.83 -7.64 -6.01
CA ILE A 201 -12.78 -6.60 -7.05
C ILE A 201 -13.75 -6.87 -8.21
N SER A 202 -14.64 -7.87 -8.10
CA SER A 202 -15.56 -8.24 -9.19
C SER A 202 -16.80 -7.35 -9.29
N GLY A 203 -17.11 -6.56 -8.25
CA GLY A 203 -18.23 -5.61 -8.25
C GLY A 203 -17.94 -4.33 -9.03
N GLU A 204 -18.69 -3.28 -8.70
CA GLU A 204 -18.44 -1.93 -9.20
C GLU A 204 -17.02 -1.48 -8.81
N LEU A 205 -16.28 -0.94 -9.78
CA LEU A 205 -14.87 -0.62 -9.59
C LEU A 205 -14.65 0.43 -8.48
N LEU A 206 -15.57 1.36 -8.30
CA LEU A 206 -15.51 2.39 -7.26
C LEU A 206 -15.81 1.86 -5.85
N ASP A 207 -16.47 0.71 -5.74
CA ASP A 207 -16.77 0.03 -4.47
C ASP A 207 -15.66 -0.96 -4.07
N SER A 208 -14.69 -1.17 -4.95
CA SER A 208 -13.53 -2.00 -4.65
C SER A 208 -12.73 -1.43 -3.45
N PRO A 209 -12.05 -2.27 -2.66
CA PRO A 209 -11.32 -1.80 -1.49
C PRO A 209 -10.26 -0.74 -1.80
N PHE A 210 -9.58 -0.84 -2.94
CA PHE A 210 -8.56 0.14 -3.32
C PHE A 210 -9.19 1.50 -3.69
N ALA A 211 -10.34 1.51 -4.36
CA ALA A 211 -11.03 2.76 -4.71
C ALA A 211 -11.62 3.45 -3.47
N VAL A 212 -12.16 2.68 -2.53
CA VAL A 212 -12.58 3.19 -1.21
C VAL A 212 -11.38 3.79 -0.47
N ALA A 213 -10.28 3.05 -0.35
CA ALA A 213 -9.08 3.56 0.30
C ALA A 213 -8.57 4.85 -0.36
N LEU A 214 -8.41 4.88 -1.69
CA LEU A 214 -7.90 6.04 -2.41
C LEU A 214 -8.75 7.30 -2.21
N ARG A 215 -10.09 7.18 -2.21
CA ARG A 215 -11.00 8.32 -1.96
C ARG A 215 -10.88 8.90 -0.56
N HIS A 216 -10.40 8.12 0.41
CA HIS A 216 -10.21 8.54 1.79
C HIS A 216 -8.77 8.95 2.12
N ALA A 217 -7.83 8.75 1.18
CA ALA A 217 -6.44 9.18 1.35
C ALA A 217 -6.32 10.70 1.27
N VAL A 218 -5.35 11.26 1.98
CA VAL A 218 -5.04 12.69 1.94
C VAL A 218 -4.23 13.03 0.69
N LYS A 219 -3.32 12.13 0.30
CA LYS A 219 -2.44 12.26 -0.87
C LYS A 219 -2.29 10.88 -1.55
N GLN A 220 -1.99 10.88 -2.83
CA GLN A 220 -1.54 9.70 -3.57
C GLN A 220 -0.04 9.82 -3.85
N LEU A 221 0.70 8.77 -3.52
CA LEU A 221 2.10 8.60 -3.91
C LEU A 221 2.18 7.55 -5.02
N VAL A 222 2.78 7.91 -6.14
CA VAL A 222 2.99 7.03 -7.28
C VAL A 222 4.47 6.69 -7.36
N VAL A 223 4.83 5.46 -7.01
CA VAL A 223 6.22 4.99 -7.01
C VAL A 223 6.60 4.59 -8.43
N LEU A 224 7.39 5.42 -9.10
CA LEU A 224 7.81 5.17 -10.48
C LEU A 224 9.05 4.27 -10.51
N ASP A 225 8.84 3.04 -10.96
CA ASP A 225 9.93 2.10 -11.22
C ASP A 225 10.77 2.54 -12.43
N ARG A 226 11.99 2.00 -12.54
CA ARG A 226 12.95 2.37 -13.59
C ARG A 226 12.44 2.13 -15.02
N GLY A 227 11.50 1.21 -15.20
CA GLY A 227 10.94 0.86 -16.51
C GLY A 227 9.61 1.55 -16.82
N LEU A 228 9.15 2.47 -15.96
CA LEU A 228 7.82 3.07 -16.04
C LEU A 228 6.72 2.01 -16.24
N VAL A 229 6.84 0.88 -15.56
CA VAL A 229 5.85 -0.20 -15.62
C VAL A 229 4.55 0.24 -14.95
N VAL A 230 4.61 1.07 -13.90
CA VAL A 230 3.41 1.53 -13.17
C VAL A 230 2.32 2.07 -14.09
N PRO A 231 2.52 3.16 -14.86
CA PRO A 231 1.45 3.70 -15.69
C PRO A 231 1.09 2.80 -16.90
N ARG A 232 1.87 1.74 -17.17
CA ARG A 232 1.58 0.72 -18.18
C ARG A 232 0.70 -0.42 -17.65
N ARG A 233 0.29 -0.38 -16.38
CA ARG A 233 -0.65 -1.35 -15.80
C ARG A 233 -2.04 -0.75 -15.69
N SER A 234 -3.07 -1.43 -16.21
CA SER A 234 -4.44 -0.89 -16.25
C SER A 234 -4.95 -0.51 -14.86
N TRP A 235 -4.68 -1.33 -13.84
CA TRP A 235 -5.07 -1.02 -12.46
C TRP A 235 -4.42 0.26 -11.92
N CYS A 236 -3.13 0.47 -12.18
CA CYS A 236 -2.44 1.69 -11.76
C CYS A 236 -2.92 2.93 -12.56
N ALA A 237 -3.18 2.77 -13.86
CA ALA A 237 -3.81 3.83 -14.66
C ALA A 237 -5.21 4.20 -14.13
N TYR A 238 -5.97 3.21 -13.66
CA TYR A 238 -7.27 3.42 -13.03
C TYR A 238 -7.16 4.15 -11.69
N GLU A 239 -6.19 3.79 -10.84
CA GLU A 239 -5.91 4.52 -9.59
C GLU A 239 -5.57 5.99 -9.86
N LEU A 240 -4.75 6.28 -10.88
CA LEU A 240 -4.47 7.66 -11.32
C LEU A 240 -5.75 8.38 -11.79
N ALA A 241 -6.64 7.68 -12.50
CA ALA A 241 -7.91 8.23 -12.95
C ALA A 241 -8.85 8.57 -11.78
N ILE A 242 -8.93 7.71 -10.76
CA ILE A 242 -9.72 7.95 -9.54
C ILE A 242 -9.15 9.17 -8.79
N ALA A 243 -7.83 9.23 -8.58
CA ALA A 243 -7.21 10.40 -7.95
C ALA A 243 -7.48 11.69 -8.75
N GLY A 244 -7.45 11.55 -10.08
CA GLY A 244 -8.05 12.44 -11.09
C GLY A 244 -9.40 13.02 -10.68
N GLN A 245 -10.37 12.12 -10.68
CA GLN A 245 -11.80 12.38 -10.47
C GLN A 245 -12.10 12.98 -9.09
N PHE A 246 -11.43 12.51 -8.05
CA PHE A 246 -11.70 12.90 -6.66
C PHE A 246 -10.75 13.97 -6.12
N ALA A 247 -10.00 14.64 -6.99
CA ALA A 247 -9.10 15.74 -6.61
C ALA A 247 -8.02 15.35 -5.59
N ILE A 248 -7.64 14.08 -5.52
CA ILE A 248 -6.61 13.63 -4.60
C ILE A 248 -5.27 14.16 -5.12
N PRO A 249 -4.50 14.93 -4.33
CA PRO A 249 -3.17 15.39 -4.72
C PRO A 249 -2.27 14.20 -5.05
N THR A 250 -1.61 14.24 -6.20
CA THR A 250 -0.82 13.11 -6.71
C THR A 250 0.64 13.53 -6.84
N PHE A 251 1.53 12.76 -6.23
CA PHE A 251 2.98 12.92 -6.31
C PHE A 251 3.57 11.73 -7.03
N LEU A 252 4.41 12.00 -8.02
CA LEU A 252 5.23 10.96 -8.64
C LEU A 252 6.57 10.95 -7.92
N TRP A 253 7.05 9.75 -7.56
CA TRP A 253 8.36 9.61 -6.97
C TRP A 253 9.18 8.59 -7.75
N PRO A 254 10.24 9.02 -8.44
CA PRO A 254 11.12 8.12 -9.17
C PRO A 254 11.96 7.28 -8.23
N SER A 255 12.19 6.03 -8.63
CA SER A 255 13.21 5.17 -8.03
C SER A 255 14.56 5.91 -7.98
N ARG A 256 15.37 5.65 -6.93
CA ARG A 256 16.71 6.25 -6.76
C ARG A 256 17.69 6.02 -7.91
N HIS A 257 17.36 5.08 -8.79
CA HIS A 257 18.18 4.67 -9.92
C HIS A 257 17.60 5.11 -11.26
N SER A 258 16.54 5.92 -11.26
CA SER A 258 15.97 6.46 -12.49
C SER A 258 16.85 7.56 -13.06
N ASP A 259 17.10 7.51 -14.37
CA ASP A 259 17.61 8.65 -15.12
C ASP A 259 16.44 9.61 -15.36
N MET A 260 16.49 10.79 -14.74
CA MET A 260 15.38 11.75 -14.75
C MET A 260 15.08 12.31 -16.15
N GLU A 261 16.10 12.49 -17.00
CA GLU A 261 15.90 12.97 -18.37
C GLU A 261 15.28 11.88 -19.25
N GLN A 262 15.76 10.64 -19.11
CA GLN A 262 15.14 9.50 -19.78
C GLN A 262 13.70 9.33 -19.33
N LEU A 263 13.45 9.38 -18.02
CA LEU A 263 12.13 9.25 -17.42
C LEU A 263 11.16 10.30 -17.95
N GLN A 264 11.61 11.56 -18.08
CA GLN A 264 10.81 12.63 -18.68
C GLN A 264 10.42 12.27 -20.12
N ARG A 265 11.40 11.92 -20.97
CA ARG A 265 11.13 11.57 -22.37
C ARG A 265 10.16 10.41 -22.51
N GLU A 266 10.31 9.40 -21.66
CA GLU A 266 9.43 8.22 -21.70
C GLU A 266 8.01 8.54 -21.22
N VAL A 267 7.84 9.41 -20.21
CA VAL A 267 6.51 9.89 -19.80
C VAL A 267 5.84 10.75 -20.87
N ASP A 268 6.61 11.60 -21.56
CA ASP A 268 6.07 12.43 -22.64
C ASP A 268 5.54 11.56 -23.79
N ALA A 269 6.25 10.47 -24.10
CA ALA A 269 5.86 9.50 -25.11
C ALA A 269 4.80 8.49 -24.66
N LEU A 270 4.51 8.40 -23.36
CA LEU A 270 3.60 7.41 -22.80
C LEU A 270 2.15 7.71 -23.16
N ASP A 271 1.40 6.64 -23.45
CA ASP A 271 -0.05 6.65 -23.51
C ASP A 271 -0.63 5.55 -22.62
N MET A 272 -1.38 5.93 -21.59
CA MET A 272 -2.01 4.98 -20.67
C MET A 272 -3.12 4.15 -21.32
N ARG A 273 -3.56 4.47 -22.55
CA ARG A 273 -4.46 3.60 -23.33
C ARG A 273 -3.84 2.24 -23.65
N ASP A 274 -2.51 2.17 -23.67
CA ASP A 274 -1.76 0.94 -23.93
C ASP A 274 -1.54 0.11 -22.65
N ALA A 275 -2.06 0.59 -21.51
CA ALA A 275 -1.90 -0.11 -20.25
C ALA A 275 -2.62 -1.48 -20.25
N THR A 276 -1.94 -2.49 -19.71
CA THR A 276 -2.41 -3.89 -19.73
C THR A 276 -2.75 -4.43 -18.34
N ALA A 277 -3.62 -5.44 -18.31
CA ALA A 277 -3.88 -6.24 -17.12
C ALA A 277 -3.70 -7.73 -17.42
N SER A 278 -3.38 -8.52 -16.40
CA SER A 278 -3.23 -9.97 -16.55
C SER A 278 -4.51 -10.67 -16.99
N LYS A 279 -5.68 -10.04 -16.80
CA LYS A 279 -6.97 -10.53 -17.29
C LYS A 279 -7.55 -9.57 -18.33
N PRO A 280 -7.90 -10.04 -19.53
CA PRO A 280 -8.54 -9.21 -20.55
C PRO A 280 -9.84 -8.55 -20.10
N GLU A 281 -10.64 -9.23 -19.27
CA GLU A 281 -11.92 -8.72 -18.77
C GLU A 281 -11.72 -7.52 -17.84
N ASP A 282 -10.74 -7.62 -16.93
CA ASP A 282 -10.37 -6.52 -16.03
C ASP A 282 -9.84 -5.33 -16.86
N GLN A 283 -9.00 -5.58 -17.86
CA GLN A 283 -8.48 -4.54 -18.76
C GLN A 283 -9.60 -3.82 -19.51
N ALA A 284 -10.57 -4.55 -20.07
CA ALA A 284 -11.69 -3.96 -20.79
C ALA A 284 -12.58 -3.12 -19.87
N ARG A 285 -12.93 -3.67 -18.69
CA ARG A 285 -13.76 -2.98 -17.70
C ARG A 285 -13.12 -1.68 -17.20
N ILE A 286 -11.81 -1.71 -16.93
CA ILE A 286 -11.05 -0.53 -16.51
C ILE A 286 -11.00 0.53 -17.61
N ARG A 287 -10.71 0.11 -18.86
CA ARG A 287 -10.68 1.01 -20.01
C ARG A 287 -12.00 1.75 -20.18
N ASP A 288 -13.11 1.01 -20.13
CA ASP A 288 -14.46 1.58 -20.22
C ASP A 288 -14.74 2.54 -19.08
N ALA A 289 -14.32 2.22 -17.85
CA ALA A 289 -14.51 3.09 -16.69
C ALA A 289 -13.71 4.39 -16.78
N ILE A 290 -12.49 4.36 -17.33
CA ILE A 290 -11.68 5.58 -17.54
C ILE A 290 -12.31 6.46 -18.63
N GLU A 291 -12.71 5.87 -19.77
CA GLU A 291 -13.27 6.64 -20.88
C GLU A 291 -14.66 7.22 -20.59
N ARG A 292 -15.52 6.48 -19.88
CA ARG A 292 -16.88 6.92 -19.55
C ARG A 292 -16.95 7.72 -18.25
N GLY A 293 -15.92 7.67 -17.43
CA GLY A 293 -15.87 8.36 -16.15
C GLY A 293 -15.88 9.88 -16.32
N SER A 294 -16.33 10.60 -15.28
CA SER A 294 -16.30 12.08 -15.25
C SER A 294 -14.88 12.68 -15.21
N GLY A 295 -13.85 11.85 -15.20
CA GLY A 295 -12.44 12.24 -15.23
C GLY A 295 -11.90 12.67 -16.60
N GLY A 296 -12.72 12.73 -17.65
CA GLY A 296 -12.32 13.27 -18.97
C GLY A 296 -11.52 12.30 -19.87
N GLY A 297 -11.60 10.99 -19.60
CA GLY A 297 -10.98 9.95 -20.41
C GLY A 297 -9.45 9.94 -20.40
N TYR A 298 -8.86 9.13 -21.28
CA TYR A 298 -7.41 8.96 -21.32
C TYR A 298 -6.65 10.21 -21.77
N ALA A 299 -7.26 11.09 -22.58
CA ALA A 299 -6.61 12.33 -23.00
C ALA A 299 -6.27 13.22 -21.79
N LYS A 300 -7.25 13.43 -20.90
CA LYS A 300 -7.06 14.21 -19.66
C LYS A 300 -6.12 13.50 -18.69
N LEU A 301 -6.27 12.17 -18.56
CA LEU A 301 -5.41 11.35 -17.71
C LEU A 301 -3.92 11.43 -18.13
N ASN A 302 -3.63 11.29 -19.43
CA ASN A 302 -2.28 11.42 -19.98
C ASN A 302 -1.71 12.84 -19.76
N GLY A 303 -2.53 13.88 -19.99
CA GLY A 303 -2.14 15.26 -19.71
C GLY A 303 -1.74 15.46 -18.25
N ARG A 304 -2.59 15.01 -17.31
CA ARG A 304 -2.33 15.11 -15.87
C ARG A 304 -1.05 14.36 -15.45
N LEU A 305 -0.79 13.17 -16.00
CA LEU A 305 0.45 12.44 -15.70
C LEU A 305 1.69 13.23 -16.14
N ARG A 306 1.69 13.77 -17.36
CA ARG A 306 2.80 14.58 -17.88
C ARG A 306 3.00 15.85 -17.06
N ASP A 307 1.91 16.57 -16.75
CA ASP A 307 1.97 17.77 -15.91
C ASP A 307 2.54 17.45 -14.52
N THR A 308 2.07 16.37 -13.89
CA THR A 308 2.58 15.91 -12.59
C THR A 308 4.06 15.53 -12.68
N MET A 309 4.50 14.91 -13.78
CA MET A 309 5.91 14.55 -13.98
C MET A 309 6.77 15.80 -14.16
N HIS A 310 6.34 16.78 -14.97
CA HIS A 310 7.06 18.04 -15.11
C HIS A 310 7.15 18.81 -13.79
N LEU A 311 6.10 18.77 -12.96
CA LEU A 311 6.14 19.31 -11.60
C LEU A 311 7.16 18.57 -10.73
N THR A 312 7.13 17.23 -10.77
CA THR A 312 8.06 16.35 -10.04
C THR A 312 9.51 16.62 -10.43
N LEU A 313 9.81 16.78 -11.72
CA LEU A 313 11.15 17.08 -12.21
C LEU A 313 11.64 18.45 -11.73
N ARG A 314 10.78 19.47 -11.76
CA ARG A 314 11.10 20.80 -11.21
C ARG A 314 11.35 20.72 -9.71
N PHE A 315 10.48 20.03 -8.98
CA PHE A 315 10.67 19.76 -7.56
C PHE A 315 12.01 19.07 -7.31
N HIS A 316 12.34 18.02 -8.06
CA HIS A 316 13.63 17.33 -7.89
C HIS A 316 14.80 18.24 -8.23
N GLN A 317 14.74 19.11 -9.24
CA GLN A 317 15.80 20.07 -9.53
C GLN A 317 16.00 21.08 -8.38
N GLU A 318 14.91 21.61 -7.84
CA GLU A 318 14.91 22.55 -6.70
C GLU A 318 15.37 21.87 -5.40
N ALA A 319 14.79 20.70 -5.10
CA ALA A 319 15.12 19.88 -3.94
C ALA A 319 16.56 19.39 -4.02
N THR A 320 17.03 18.87 -5.15
CA THR A 320 18.43 18.46 -5.34
C THR A 320 19.38 19.61 -5.03
N SER A 321 19.05 20.84 -5.46
CA SER A 321 19.91 22.00 -5.17
C SER A 321 20.02 22.28 -3.65
N LYS A 322 18.92 22.21 -2.90
CA LYS A 322 18.89 22.51 -1.45
C LYS A 322 19.27 21.32 -0.57
N VAL A 323 18.79 20.13 -0.91
CA VAL A 323 18.94 18.88 -0.16
C VAL A 323 20.33 18.27 -0.37
N ASN A 324 20.97 18.50 -1.51
CA ASN A 324 22.36 18.04 -1.69
C ASN A 324 23.31 18.73 -0.71
N GLU A 325 23.08 20.01 -0.40
CA GLU A 325 23.86 20.72 0.61
C GLU A 325 23.70 20.07 1.97
N LEU A 326 22.46 19.83 2.41
CA LEU A 326 22.18 19.13 3.67
C LEU A 326 22.73 17.71 3.68
N THR A 327 22.64 16.99 2.57
CA THR A 327 23.16 15.62 2.43
C THR A 327 24.67 15.59 2.59
N ARG A 328 25.41 16.51 1.94
CA ARG A 328 26.86 16.65 2.13
C ARG A 328 27.21 16.94 3.60
N MET A 329 26.44 17.80 4.26
CA MET A 329 26.65 18.11 5.68
C MET A 329 26.37 16.90 6.60
N ILE A 330 25.39 16.06 6.26
CA ILE A 330 25.08 14.80 6.97
C ILE A 330 26.26 13.83 6.84
N GLU A 331 26.81 13.69 5.63
CA GLU A 331 27.98 12.84 5.36
C GLU A 331 29.21 13.33 6.15
N ASP A 332 29.46 14.65 6.18
CA ASP A 332 30.53 15.25 6.98
C ASP A 332 30.35 15.00 8.49
N ALA A 333 29.11 15.12 8.99
CA ALA A 333 28.78 14.82 10.38
C ALA A 333 28.96 13.34 10.71
N GLN A 334 28.61 12.45 9.78
CA GLN A 334 28.84 11.01 9.92
C GLN A 334 30.33 10.66 9.91
N ALA A 335 31.11 11.24 9.00
CA ALA A 335 32.56 11.02 8.90
C ALA A 335 33.32 11.51 10.15
N SER A 336 32.82 12.55 10.81
CA SER A 336 33.37 13.08 12.05
C SER A 336 32.86 12.38 13.32
N GLY A 337 31.92 11.43 13.20
CA GLY A 337 31.30 10.76 14.35
C GLY A 337 30.34 11.64 15.16
N ASP A 338 29.99 12.83 14.65
CA ASP A 338 29.09 13.78 15.32
C ASP A 338 27.63 13.36 15.15
N THR A 339 27.20 12.45 16.03
CA THR A 339 25.86 11.86 15.99
C THR A 339 24.77 12.91 16.23
N ALA A 340 25.00 13.90 17.08
CA ALA A 340 24.01 14.93 17.40
C ALA A 340 23.77 15.84 16.18
N ARG A 341 24.85 16.31 15.54
CA ARG A 341 24.76 17.11 14.32
C ARG A 341 24.12 16.34 13.18
N ARG A 342 24.48 15.06 13.00
CA ARG A 342 23.87 14.19 11.99
C ARG A 342 22.35 14.12 12.15
N LEU A 343 21.85 13.86 13.36
CA LEU A 343 20.41 13.77 13.63
C LEU A 343 19.69 15.11 13.39
N ALA A 344 20.29 16.24 13.80
CA ALA A 344 19.72 17.56 13.57
C ALA A 344 19.64 17.93 12.07
N LEU A 345 20.65 17.55 11.28
CA LEU A 345 20.65 17.75 9.83
C LEU A 345 19.66 16.83 9.12
N GLU A 346 19.51 15.58 9.57
CA GLU A 346 18.48 14.65 9.08
C GLU A 346 17.07 15.18 9.34
N GLU A 347 16.82 15.77 10.51
CA GLU A 347 15.58 16.46 10.83
C GLU A 347 15.35 17.67 9.92
N SER A 348 16.36 18.52 9.75
CA SER A 348 16.27 19.71 8.88
C SER A 348 15.99 19.34 7.44
N ARG A 349 16.65 18.29 6.92
CA ARG A 349 16.38 17.75 5.58
C ARG A 349 14.94 17.27 5.45
N ARG A 350 14.40 16.60 6.46
CA ARG A 350 13.01 16.13 6.46
C ARG A 350 12.01 17.29 6.46
N GLN A 351 12.27 18.33 7.24
CA GLN A 351 11.42 19.52 7.31
C GLN A 351 11.41 20.28 5.98
N GLU A 352 12.57 20.45 5.34
CA GLU A 352 12.65 21.11 4.03
C GLU A 352 11.91 20.30 2.96
N MET A 353 12.09 18.98 2.91
CA MET A 353 11.36 18.10 1.99
C MET A 353 9.84 18.21 2.19
N LYS A 354 9.38 18.12 3.44
CA LYS A 354 7.97 18.28 3.78
C LYS A 354 7.43 19.65 3.39
N SER A 355 8.20 20.73 3.60
CA SER A 355 7.78 22.07 3.21
C SER A 355 7.62 22.22 1.70
N LEU A 356 8.54 21.63 0.92
CA LEU A 356 8.46 21.66 -0.54
C LEU A 356 7.26 20.82 -1.04
N GLU A 357 7.02 19.66 -0.44
CA GLU A 357 5.86 18.80 -0.73
C GLU A 357 4.54 19.48 -0.40
N ASP A 358 4.41 20.11 0.77
CA ASP A 358 3.16 20.76 1.19
C ASP A 358 2.87 22.01 0.32
N HIS A 359 3.90 22.77 -0.06
CA HIS A 359 3.74 23.87 -1.00
C HIS A 359 3.27 23.36 -2.37
N GLU A 360 3.83 22.25 -2.84
CA GLU A 360 3.42 21.65 -4.12
C GLU A 360 2.01 21.06 -4.06
N ALA A 361 1.67 20.35 -2.97
CA ALA A 361 0.32 19.85 -2.72
C ALA A 361 -0.73 20.97 -2.80
N MET A 362 -0.42 22.11 -2.19
CA MET A 362 -1.27 23.29 -2.22
C MET A 362 -1.43 23.83 -3.64
N ARG A 363 -0.35 23.95 -4.41
CA ARG A 363 -0.40 24.40 -5.82
C ARG A 363 -1.26 23.48 -6.69
N GLN A 364 -1.11 22.17 -6.57
CA GLN A 364 -1.91 21.19 -7.32
C GLN A 364 -3.41 21.31 -6.98
N ARG A 365 -3.73 21.42 -5.69
CA ARG A 365 -5.11 21.54 -5.23
C ARG A 365 -5.76 22.85 -5.69
N ASP A 366 -5.03 23.96 -5.62
CA ASP A 366 -5.52 25.27 -6.08
C ASP A 366 -5.75 25.27 -7.60
N ALA A 367 -4.84 24.66 -8.37
CA ALA A 367 -5.01 24.49 -9.81
C ALA A 367 -6.26 23.66 -10.15
N TYR A 368 -6.48 22.54 -9.44
CA TYR A 368 -7.66 21.71 -9.60
C TYR A 368 -8.95 22.49 -9.28
N TYR A 369 -9.02 23.16 -8.13
CA TYR A 369 -10.24 23.90 -7.76
C TYR A 369 -10.53 25.03 -8.74
N LYS A 370 -9.50 25.70 -9.25
CA LYS A 370 -9.66 26.72 -10.29
C LYS A 370 -10.26 26.13 -11.57
N GLU A 371 -9.76 24.98 -12.02
CA GLU A 371 -10.31 24.28 -13.19
C GLU A 371 -11.76 23.83 -12.95
N ARG A 372 -12.06 23.27 -11.77
CA ARG A 372 -13.40 22.80 -11.42
C ARG A 372 -14.40 23.93 -11.28
N CYS A 373 -14.01 25.06 -10.68
CA CYS A 373 -14.84 26.26 -10.63
C CYS A 373 -15.16 26.76 -12.05
N ALA A 374 -14.16 26.86 -12.93
CA ALA A 374 -14.38 27.27 -14.31
C ALA A 374 -15.31 26.31 -15.09
N ALA A 375 -15.21 25.01 -14.85
CA ALA A 375 -16.11 24.03 -15.43
C ALA A 375 -17.55 24.18 -14.91
N LEU A 376 -17.73 24.38 -13.61
CA LEU A 376 -19.04 24.61 -12.98
C LEU A 376 -19.68 25.95 -13.39
N GLU A 377 -18.87 26.96 -13.70
CA GLU A 377 -19.35 28.24 -14.24
C GLU A 377 -19.80 28.15 -15.71
N ALA A 378 -19.27 27.16 -16.44
CA ALA A 378 -19.63 26.93 -17.84
C ALA A 378 -20.85 25.99 -18.00
N GLU A 379 -21.11 25.14 -17.01
CA GLU A 379 -22.33 24.32 -16.87
C GLU A 379 -23.54 25.18 -16.46
#